data_AF-A0A0H5QI25-F1
#
_entry.id   AF-A0A0H5QI25-F1
#
_cell.length_a   1.000
_cell.length_b   1.000
_cell.length_c   1.000
_cell.angle_alpha   90.00
_cell.angle_beta   90.00
_cell.angle_gamma   90.00
#
_symmetry.space_group_name_H-M   'P 1'
#
loop_
_entity.id
_entity.type
_entity.pdbx_description
1 polymer ?
#
loop_
_entity_poly.entity_id
_entity_poly.type
_entity_poly.pdbx_seq_one_letter_code
_entity_poly.pdbx_strand_id
1 'polypeptide(L)'
;MAMLTLNGTVQNVYEQPESKDKETGEIRPASLRAQILCENTTQSGEKKLEMVTLKVHTEAFRSLVGQKVRVPVGAFVANGGIMFYALRNEAQPTAA
;
A
#
# COMPACT_ATOMS: atom_id res chain seq x y z
N MET A 1 2.71 -15.25 15.05
CA MET A 1 3.61 -14.50 14.14
C MET A 1 3.14 -13.06 14.13
N ALA A 2 4.01 -12.09 14.42
CA ALA A 2 3.64 -10.69 14.41
C ALA A 2 3.64 -10.18 12.95
N MET A 3 2.47 -9.94 12.39
CA MET A 3 2.33 -9.27 11.10
C MET A 3 2.38 -7.77 11.32
N LEU A 4 3.26 -7.09 10.57
CA LEU A 4 3.23 -5.64 10.52
C LEU A 4 1.90 -5.22 9.89
N THR A 5 1.16 -4.39 10.60
CA THR A 5 -0.17 -3.93 10.16
C THR A 5 -0.09 -2.45 9.82
N LEU A 6 -0.43 -2.11 8.58
CA LEU A 6 -0.57 -0.73 8.14
C LEU A 6 -1.97 -0.24 8.51
N ASN A 7 -2.03 0.84 9.29
CA ASN A 7 -3.27 1.46 9.74
C ASN A 7 -3.40 2.82 9.06
N GLY A 8 -4.54 3.08 8.44
CA GLY A 8 -4.74 4.33 7.72
C GLY A 8 -6.12 4.42 7.09
N THR A 9 -6.34 5.47 6.30
CA THR A 9 -7.59 5.67 5.56
C THR A 9 -7.35 5.38 4.08
N VAL A 10 -8.18 4.56 3.44
CA VAL A 10 -8.09 4.34 2.00
C VAL A 10 -8.55 5.63 1.30
N GLN A 11 -7.64 6.30 0.61
CA GLN A 11 -7.93 7.56 -0.08
C GLN A 11 -8.34 7.33 -1.53
N ASN A 12 -7.75 6.34 -2.18
CA ASN A 12 -7.99 6.10 -3.61
C ASN A 12 -7.62 4.66 -4.01
N VAL A 13 -8.25 4.18 -5.08
CA VAL A 13 -7.92 2.91 -5.72
C VAL A 13 -7.96 3.08 -7.24
N TYR A 14 -6.87 2.75 -7.91
CA TYR A 14 -6.74 2.95 -9.36
C TYR A 14 -6.00 1.78 -10.04
N GLU A 15 -6.24 1.62 -11.33
CA GLU A 15 -5.49 0.69 -12.16
C GLU A 15 -4.26 1.38 -12.73
N GLN A 16 -3.10 0.76 -12.53
CA GLN A 16 -1.88 1.13 -13.21
C GLN A 16 -1.79 0.27 -14.48
N PRO A 17 -1.75 0.89 -15.68
CA PRO A 17 -1.65 0.16 -16.94
C PRO A 17 -0.33 -0.61 -17.02
N GLU A 18 -0.28 -1.58 -17.93
CA GLU A 18 0.99 -2.25 -18.24
C GLU A 18 2.02 -1.22 -18.70
N SER A 19 3.28 -1.46 -18.36
CA SER A 19 4.37 -0.65 -18.86
C SER A 19 5.51 -1.53 -19.34
N LYS A 20 6.14 -1.12 -20.44
CA LYS A 20 7.32 -1.78 -20.97
C LYS A 20 8.54 -0.94 -20.63
N ASP A 21 9.53 -1.55 -19.99
CA ASP A 21 10.81 -0.92 -19.77
C ASP A 21 11.51 -0.70 -21.12
N LYS A 22 11.91 0.54 -21.39
CA LYS A 22 12.48 0.92 -22.69
C LYS A 22 13.89 0.39 -22.89
N GLU A 23 14.63 0.17 -21.80
CA GLU A 23 16.03 -0.26 -21.84
C GLU A 23 16.12 -1.78 -21.78
N THR A 24 15.38 -2.42 -20.87
CA THR A 24 15.45 -3.87 -20.67
C THR A 24 14.43 -4.66 -21.47
N GLY A 25 13.40 -3.99 -22.01
CA GLY A 25 12.28 -4.63 -22.69
C GLY A 25 11.30 -5.36 -21.76
N GLU A 26 11.51 -5.32 -20.44
CA GLU A 26 10.69 -6.01 -19.44
C GLU A 26 9.25 -5.47 -19.43
N ILE A 27 8.27 -6.37 -19.52
CA ILE A 27 6.85 -6.02 -19.44
C ILE A 27 6.40 -6.12 -17.98
N ARG A 28 6.03 -4.97 -17.41
CA ARG A 28 5.38 -4.87 -16.11
C ARG A 28 3.87 -4.93 -16.35
N PRO A 29 3.18 -6.01 -15.92
CA PRO A 29 1.76 -6.18 -16.19
C PRO A 29 0.93 -5.12 -15.45
N ALA A 30 -0.27 -4.87 -15.97
CA ALA A 30 -1.25 -4.01 -15.32
C ALA A 30 -1.49 -4.47 -13.86
N SER A 31 -1.73 -3.50 -12.97
CA SER A 31 -1.88 -3.79 -11.54
C SER A 31 -2.82 -2.83 -10.84
N LEU A 32 -3.57 -3.35 -9.87
CA LEU A 32 -4.42 -2.54 -9.01
C LEU A 32 -3.59 -1.91 -7.88
N ARG A 33 -3.81 -0.61 -7.65
CA ARG A 33 -3.11 0.19 -6.65
C ARG A 33 -4.10 0.77 -5.66
N ALA A 34 -3.84 0.57 -4.37
CA ALA A 34 -4.57 1.22 -3.29
C ALA A 34 -3.68 2.25 -2.60
N GLN A 35 -4.18 3.45 -2.42
CA GLN A 35 -3.50 4.55 -1.72
C GLN A 35 -4.09 4.69 -0.32
N ILE A 36 -3.26 4.49 0.69
CA ILE A 36 -3.65 4.52 2.10
C ILE A 36 -2.90 5.66 2.78
N LEU A 37 -3.66 6.63 3.29
CA LEU A 37 -3.12 7.72 4.09
C LEU A 37 -2.86 7.24 5.51
N CYS A 38 -1.59 7.18 5.85
CA CYS A 38 -1.09 6.73 7.14
C CYS A 38 -0.56 7.92 7.93
N GLU A 39 -0.50 7.77 9.25
CA GLU A 39 0.13 8.72 10.15
C GLU A 39 1.37 8.04 10.74
N ASN A 40 2.52 8.70 10.60
CA ASN A 40 3.78 8.27 11.17
C ASN A 40 4.25 9.29 12.21
N THR A 41 4.89 8.83 13.28
CA THR A 41 5.46 9.71 14.30
C THR A 41 6.93 9.96 13.97
N THR A 42 7.29 11.23 13.78
CA THR A 42 8.68 11.61 13.51
C THR A 42 9.53 11.45 14.76
N GLN A 43 10.87 11.52 14.61
CA GLN A 43 11.78 11.52 15.75
C GLN A 43 11.56 12.72 16.70
N SER A 44 11.02 13.83 16.19
CA SER A 44 10.61 14.99 16.98
C SER A 44 9.29 14.79 17.74
N GLY A 45 8.58 13.68 17.52
CA GLY A 45 7.27 13.40 18.10
C GLY A 45 6.10 14.00 17.32
N GLU A 46 6.35 14.70 16.21
CA GLU A 46 5.30 15.25 15.36
C GLU A 46 4.63 14.17 14.50
N LYS A 47 3.40 14.46 14.09
CA LYS A 47 2.64 13.59 13.20
C LYS A 47 2.92 13.96 11.75
N LYS A 48 3.44 13.02 10.99
CA LYS A 48 3.66 13.14 9.55
C LYS A 48 2.67 12.24 8.82
N LEU A 49 1.88 12.84 7.94
CA LEU A 49 1.00 12.08 7.06
C LEU A 49 1.82 11.53 5.88
N GLU A 50 1.66 10.25 5.60
CA GLU A 50 2.36 9.56 4.52
C GLU A 50 1.35 8.78 3.67
N MET A 51 1.39 9.00 2.36
CA MET A 51 0.59 8.24 1.42
C MET A 51 1.34 6.98 1.03
N VAL A 52 0.85 5.82 1.46
CA VAL A 52 1.41 4.52 1.09
C VAL A 52 0.61 3.95 -0.07
N THR A 53 1.30 3.63 -1.18
CA THR A 53 0.66 3.01 -2.35
C THR A 53 1.00 1.53 -2.41
N LEU A 54 0.01 0.68 -2.16
CA LEU A 54 0.16 -0.78 -2.20
C LEU A 54 -0.26 -1.33 -3.56
N LYS A 55 0.53 -2.24 -4.13
CA LYS A 55 0.05 -3.13 -5.19
C LYS A 55 -0.85 -4.17 -4.55
N VAL A 56 -2.14 -4.14 -4.88
CA VAL A 56 -3.15 -5.02 -4.29
C VAL A 56 -3.69 -5.99 -5.34
N HIS A 57 -4.29 -7.07 -4.87
CA HIS A 57 -4.80 -8.16 -5.71
C HIS A 57 -6.33 -8.34 -5.57
N THR A 58 -7.01 -7.40 -4.94
CA THR A 58 -8.45 -7.46 -4.66
C THR A 58 -9.11 -6.10 -4.83
N GLU A 59 -10.31 -6.10 -5.40
CA GLU A 59 -11.18 -4.92 -5.55
C GLU A 59 -11.83 -4.46 -4.24
N ALA A 60 -11.71 -5.25 -3.16
CA ALA A 60 -12.29 -4.94 -1.84
C ALA A 60 -11.87 -3.55 -1.30
N PHE A 61 -10.71 -3.04 -1.69
CA PHE A 61 -10.27 -1.69 -1.32
C PHE A 61 -11.17 -0.59 -1.87
N ARG A 62 -11.83 -0.79 -3.02
CA ARG A 62 -12.71 0.23 -3.63
C ARG A 62 -13.92 0.54 -2.75
N SER A 63 -14.54 -0.49 -2.16
CA SER A 63 -15.67 -0.30 -1.24
C SER A 63 -15.26 0.32 0.10
N LEU A 64 -13.95 0.35 0.40
CA LEU A 64 -13.39 0.88 1.64
C LEU A 64 -12.82 2.29 1.47
N VAL A 65 -12.95 2.91 0.30
CA VAL A 65 -12.53 4.30 0.08
C VAL A 65 -13.25 5.23 1.09
N GLY A 66 -12.47 6.10 1.74
CA GLY A 66 -12.91 6.98 2.82
C GLY A 66 -12.93 6.32 4.21
N GLN A 67 -12.74 5.00 4.31
CA GLN A 67 -12.79 4.27 5.58
C GLN A 67 -11.40 4.03 6.17
N LYS A 68 -11.34 3.96 7.50
CA LYS A 68 -10.15 3.48 8.22
C LYS A 68 -10.04 1.97 8.08
N VAL A 69 -8.86 1.50 7.73
CA VAL A 69 -8.56 0.08 7.49
C VAL A 69 -7.31 -0.35 8.24
N ARG A 70 -7.24 -1.65 8.50
CA ARG A 70 -6.02 -2.34 8.95
C ARG A 70 -5.62 -3.35 7.90
N VAL A 71 -4.39 -3.25 7.41
CA VAL A 71 -3.89 -4.08 6.31
C VAL A 71 -2.61 -4.80 6.74
N PRO A 72 -2.59 -6.14 6.75
CA PRO A 72 -1.36 -6.90 6.91
C PRO A 72 -0.40 -6.58 5.75
N VAL A 73 0.81 -6.14 6.06
CA VAL A 73 1.82 -5.75 5.08
C VAL A 73 3.17 -6.36 5.41
N GLY A 74 3.95 -6.62 4.37
CA GLY A 74 5.38 -6.75 4.51
C GLY A 74 6.06 -5.38 4.36
N ALA A 75 7.26 -5.25 4.91
CA ALA A 75 8.09 -4.06 4.75
C ALA A 75 9.53 -4.45 4.39
N PHE A 76 10.18 -3.62 3.59
CA PHE A 76 11.61 -3.70 3.30
C PHE A 76 12.19 -2.30 3.14
N VAL A 77 13.51 -2.17 3.30
CA VAL A 77 14.20 -0.88 3.11
C VAL A 77 14.67 -0.78 1.67
N ALA A 78 14.33 0.31 0.99
CA ALA A 78 14.82 0.65 -0.34
C ALA A 78 14.89 2.16 -0.50
N ASN A 79 15.84 2.66 -1.30
CA ASN A 79 16.00 4.08 -1.60
C ASN A 79 16.05 5.00 -0.36
N GLY A 80 16.62 4.51 0.74
CA GLY A 80 16.73 5.25 2.01
C GLY A 80 15.42 5.36 2.81
N GLY A 81 14.36 4.62 2.44
CA GLY A 81 13.07 4.62 3.12
C GLY A 81 12.49 3.22 3.33
N ILE A 82 11.43 3.13 4.14
CA ILE A 82 10.66 1.89 4.32
C ILE A 82 9.59 1.82 3.23
N MET A 83 9.60 0.72 2.48
CA MET A 83 8.62 0.42 1.46
C MET A 83 7.71 -0.71 1.95
N PHE A 84 6.40 -0.50 1.84
CA PHE A 84 5.38 -1.47 2.22
C PHE A 84 4.84 -2.21 1.01
N TYR A 85 4.51 -3.49 1.16
CA TYR A 85 3.87 -4.29 0.14
C TYR A 85 2.74 -5.15 0.71
N ALA A 86 1.69 -5.35 -0.09
CA ALA A 86 0.58 -6.22 0.29
C ALA A 86 1.03 -7.69 0.27
N LEU A 87 0.59 -8.44 1.27
CA LEU A 87 0.86 -9.87 1.37
C LEU A 87 -0.11 -10.61 0.42
N ARG A 88 0.42 -11.47 -0.46
CA ARG A 88 -0.36 -12.09 -1.56
C ARG A 88 -1.48 -13.02 -1.08
N ASN A 89 -1.32 -13.64 0.08
CA ASN A 89 -2.19 -14.71 0.59
C ASN A 89 -2.93 -14.35 1.88
N GLU A 90 -2.86 -13.11 2.35
CA GLU A 90 -3.37 -12.75 3.68
C GLU A 90 -4.57 -11.83 3.66
N ALA A 91 -5.24 -11.79 4.82
CA ALA A 91 -6.59 -11.33 5.02
C ALA A 91 -6.90 -10.01 4.31
N GLN A 92 -8.05 -9.99 3.64
CA GLN A 92 -8.63 -8.79 3.03
C GLN A 92 -8.59 -7.61 4.03
N PRO A 93 -8.45 -6.36 3.54
CA PRO A 93 -8.50 -5.19 4.41
C PRO A 93 -9.76 -5.24 5.27
N THR A 94 -9.60 -5.18 6.59
CA THR A 94 -10.72 -5.11 7.52
C THR A 94 -10.96 -3.66 7.91
N ALA A 95 -12.23 -3.26 7.95
CA ALA A 95 -12.63 -1.99 8.54
C ALA A 95 -12.12 -1.93 10.00
N ALA A 96 -11.49 -0.81 10.35
CA ALA A 96 -10.74 -0.64 11.60
C ALA A 96 -11.60 -0.27 12.80
#